data_AF-A0A3P9CP44-F1
#
_entry.id   AF-A0A3P9CP44-F1
#
_cell.length_a   1.000
_cell.length_b   1.000
_cell.length_c   1.000
_cell.angle_alpha   90.00
_cell.angle_beta   90.00
_cell.angle_gamma   90.00
#
_symmetry.space_group_name_H-M   'P 1'
#
loop_
_entity.id
_entity.type
_entity.pdbx_description
1 polymer ?
#
loop_
_entity_poly.entity_id
_entity_poly.type
_entity_poly.pdbx_seq_one_letter_code
_entity_poly.pdbx_strand_id
1 'polypeptide(L)' 'TSRIHFPSDISEDCLYLNIYAPANRAKNAKLPVMVWIHGGGFALGSASIYDGSALAAYQDVVVVLIQYRLGLLGFLR' A
#
# COMPACT_ATOMS: atom_id res chain seq x y z
N THR A 1 9.60 -4.40 -19.18
CA THR A 1 10.33 -3.75 -18.07
C THR A 1 9.54 -2.54 -17.61
N SER A 2 8.53 -2.77 -16.77
CA SER A 2 7.79 -1.69 -16.11
C SER A 2 8.49 -1.44 -14.78
N ARG A 3 9.32 -0.40 -14.71
CA ARG A 3 9.87 0.06 -13.43
C ARG A 3 8.70 0.59 -12.60
N ILE A 4 8.27 -0.20 -11.61
CA ILE A 4 7.56 0.36 -10.47
C ILE A 4 8.61 1.17 -9.73
N HIS A 5 8.54 2.49 -9.84
CA HIS A 5 9.32 3.38 -9.00
C HIS A 5 8.81 3.15 -7.57
N PHE A 6 9.64 2.56 -6.72
CA PHE A 6 9.44 2.61 -5.29
C PHE A 6 10.17 3.88 -4.85
N PRO A 7 9.49 5.03 -4.68
CA PRO A 7 10.16 6.18 -4.09
C PRO A 7 10.51 5.77 -2.65
N SER A 8 11.76 5.37 -2.44
CA SER A 8 12.39 5.35 -1.12
C SER A 8 12.65 6.78 -0.62
N ASP A 9 12.46 7.76 -1.49
CA ASP A 9 12.69 9.17 -1.24
C ASP A 9 11.38 9.89 -0.92
N ILE A 10 11.44 10.80 0.04
CA ILE A 10 10.32 11.64 0.44
C ILE A 10 10.01 12.61 -0.72
N SER A 11 8.79 12.52 -1.26
CA SER A 11 8.31 13.34 -2.38
C SER A 11 6.85 13.76 -2.16
N GLU A 12 6.42 14.88 -2.76
CA GLU A 12 5.00 15.28 -2.81
C GLU A 12 4.21 14.47 -3.84
N ASP A 13 4.91 13.91 -4.83
CA ASP A 13 4.39 12.84 -5.67
C ASP A 13 4.49 11.54 -4.88
N CYS A 14 3.56 11.35 -3.94
CA CYS A 14 3.54 10.22 -3.01
C CYS A 14 2.29 9.35 -3.11
N LEU A 15 1.36 9.64 -4.03
CA LEU A 15 0.06 8.94 -4.13
C LEU A 15 0.19 7.60 -4.85
N TYR A 16 0.95 6.70 -4.24
CA TYR A 16 1.19 5.35 -4.70
C TYR A 16 0.56 4.32 -3.75
N LEU A 17 0.40 3.09 -4.23
CA LEU A 17 -0.09 1.98 -3.42
C LEU A 17 0.65 0.69 -3.79
N ASN A 18 0.88 -0.16 -2.79
CA ASN A 18 1.49 -1.47 -2.95
C ASN A 18 0.40 -2.54 -2.91
N ILE A 19 0.43 -3.47 -3.87
CA ILE A 19 -0.53 -4.57 -3.96
C ILE A 19 0.20 -5.89 -3.77
N TYR A 20 -0.27 -6.70 -2.83
CA TYR A 20 0.19 -8.06 -2.58
C TYR A 20 -0.96 -9.02 -2.86
N ALA A 21 -0.74 -9.95 -3.77
CA ALA A 21 -1.71 -10.98 -4.14
C ALA A 21 -1.07 -12.37 -4.00
N PRO A 22 -1.84 -13.39 -3.59
CA PRO A 22 -1.34 -14.76 -3.50
C PRO A 22 -1.01 -15.32 -4.90
N ALA A 23 0.11 -16.01 -5.03
CA ALA A 23 0.68 -16.42 -6.32
C ALA A 23 -0.13 -17.50 -7.07
N ASN A 24 -0.84 -18.38 -6.35
CA ASN A 24 -1.46 -19.59 -6.91
C ASN A 24 -2.99 -19.47 -7.04
N ARG A 25 -3.49 -18.37 -7.61
CA ARG A 25 -4.92 -18.18 -7.83
C ARG A 25 -5.27 -18.01 -9.31
N ALA A 26 -6.45 -18.52 -9.67
CA ALA A 26 -6.99 -18.35 -11.01
C ALA A 26 -7.15 -16.86 -11.33
N LYS A 27 -6.93 -16.46 -12.58
CA LYS A 27 -7.00 -15.04 -13.01
C LYS A 27 -8.33 -14.35 -12.67
N ASN A 28 -9.40 -15.11 -12.48
CA ASN A 28 -10.75 -14.62 -12.17
C ASN A 28 -11.19 -14.97 -10.74
N ALA A 29 -10.27 -15.40 -9.87
CA ALA A 29 -10.59 -15.68 -8.48
C ALA A 29 -11.04 -14.39 -7.77
N LYS A 30 -12.22 -14.45 -7.13
CA LYS A 30 -12.73 -13.34 -6.31
C LYS A 30 -12.19 -13.50 -4.89
N LEU A 31 -11.08 -12.83 -4.61
CA LEU A 31 -10.47 -12.80 -3.28
C LEU A 31 -10.98 -11.59 -2.50
N PRO A 32 -11.14 -11.70 -1.18
CA PRO A 32 -11.37 -10.54 -0.34
C PRO A 32 -10.17 -9.58 -0.42
N VAL A 33 -10.47 -8.28 -0.42
CA VAL A 33 -9.47 -7.22 -0.48
C VAL A 33 -9.38 -6.53 0.87
N MET A 34 -8.18 -6.50 1.44
CA MET A 34 -7.89 -5.80 2.67
C MET A 34 -7.06 -4.57 2.38
N VAL A 35 -7.62 -3.39 2.67
CA VAL A 35 -6.95 -2.11 2.48
C VAL A 35 -6.37 -1.64 3.81
N TRP A 36 -5.06 -1.40 3.85
CA TRP A 36 -4.34 -0.93 5.01
C TRP A 36 -4.00 0.55 4.88
N ILE A 37 -4.36 1.30 5.91
CA ILE A 37 -4.08 2.73 6.05
C ILE A 37 -3.05 2.86 7.17
N HIS A 38 -1.86 3.32 6.83
CA HIS A 38 -0.81 3.49 7.84
C HIS A 38 -1.19 4.58 8.85
N GLY A 39 -0.75 4.39 10.10
CA GLY A 39 -0.88 5.40 11.16
C GLY A 39 0.15 6.52 11.02
N GLY A 40 0.47 7.16 12.16
CA GLY A 40 1.46 8.25 12.23
C GLY A 40 0.85 9.65 12.39
N GLY A 41 -0.37 9.71 12.93
CA GLY A 41 -1.00 10.95 13.41
C GLY A 41 -1.20 12.00 12.32
N PHE A 42 -1.39 11.57 11.07
CA PHE A 42 -1.53 12.44 9.90
C PHE A 42 -0.29 13.29 9.57
N ALA A 43 0.84 13.09 10.24
CA ALA A 43 2.06 13.87 10.07
C ALA A 43 3.21 13.05 9.48
N LEU A 44 3.26 11.75 9.80
CA LEU A 44 4.37 10.85 9.47
C LEU A 44 3.82 9.48 9.06
N GLY A 45 4.65 8.66 8.40
CA GLY A 45 4.31 7.28 8.03
C GLY A 45 4.41 7.01 6.52
N SER A 46 4.47 5.74 6.17
CA SER A 46 4.49 5.27 4.78
C SER A 46 4.03 3.81 4.68
N ALA A 47 3.28 3.50 3.64
CA ALA A 47 2.87 2.17 3.18
C ALA A 47 4.07 1.29 2.84
N SER A 48 5.19 1.87 2.39
CA SER A 48 6.40 1.10 2.07
C SER A 48 7.09 0.49 3.30
N ILE A 49 6.72 0.92 4.51
CA ILE A 49 7.24 0.35 5.78
C ILE A 49 6.65 -1.04 6.04
N TYR A 50 5.50 -1.36 5.44
CA TYR A 50 4.78 -2.60 5.68
C TYR A 50 4.96 -3.56 4.50
N ASP A 51 5.13 -4.85 4.80
CA ASP A 51 5.10 -5.92 3.81
C ASP A 51 3.83 -6.75 3.95
N GLY A 52 2.98 -6.73 2.92
CA GLY A 52 1.73 -7.49 2.86
C GLY A 52 1.88 -8.92 2.36
N SER A 53 3.09 -9.35 1.96
CA SER A 53 3.33 -10.63 1.27
C SER A 53 2.89 -11.85 2.10
N ALA A 54 3.31 -11.93 3.36
CA ALA A 54 2.97 -13.01 4.26
C ALA A 54 1.46 -13.08 4.49
N LEU A 55 0.82 -11.94 4.73
CA LEU A 55 -0.60 -11.88 5.01
C LEU A 55 -1.45 -12.26 3.79
N ALA A 56 -1.06 -11.79 2.60
CA ALA A 56 -1.70 -12.17 1.35
C ALA A 56 -1.59 -13.68 1.08
N ALA A 57 -0.43 -14.29 1.37
CA ALA A 57 -0.18 -15.71 1.16
C ALA A 57 -0.92 -16.60 2.17
N TYR A 58 -0.88 -16.27 3.47
CA TYR A 58 -1.45 -17.12 4.52
C TYR A 58 -2.97 -17.01 4.66
N GLN A 59 -3.54 -15.83 4.42
CA GLN A 59 -4.98 -15.60 4.60
C GLN A 59 -5.77 -15.61 3.28
N ASP A 60 -5.08 -15.84 2.17
CA ASP A 60 -5.68 -15.85 0.83
C ASP A 60 -6.45 -14.56 0.49
N VAL A 61 -5.84 -13.43 0.83
CA VAL A 61 -6.44 -12.10 0.64
C VAL A 61 -5.54 -11.25 -0.25
N VAL A 62 -6.13 -10.29 -0.95
CA VAL A 62 -5.34 -9.23 -1.61
C VAL A 62 -5.10 -8.14 -0.58
N VAL A 63 -3.85 -7.85 -0.27
CA VAL A 63 -3.47 -6.76 0.64
C VAL A 63 -3.07 -5.54 -0.17
N VAL A 64 -3.71 -4.42 0.11
CA VAL A 64 -3.43 -3.13 -0.53
C VAL A 64 -2.97 -2.15 0.52
N LEU A 65 -1.74 -1.64 0.39
CA LEU A 65 -1.19 -0.63 1.29
C LEU A 65 -1.21 0.70 0.56
N ILE A 66 -1.91 1.70 1.11
CA ILE A 66 -2.10 3.00 0.43
C ILE A 66 -1.28 4.11 1.07
N GLN A 67 -0.78 5.01 0.22
CA GLN A 67 -0.27 6.32 0.65
C GLN A 67 -1.38 7.36 0.65
N TYR A 68 -1.28 8.31 1.58
CA TYR A 68 -2.11 9.50 1.61
C TYR A 68 -1.24 10.71 1.98
N ARG A 69 -1.70 11.92 1.60
CA ARG A 69 -0.98 13.16 1.91
C ARG A 69 -0.92 13.38 3.43
N LEU A 70 0.20 13.89 3.91
CA LEU A 70 0.46 14.12 5.34
C LEU A 70 0.74 15.60 5.60
N GLY A 71 0.63 16.00 6.87
CA GLY A 71 0.93 17.34 7.34
C GLY A 71 0.12 18.42 6.63
N LEU A 72 0.76 19.56 6.35
CA LEU A 72 0.14 20.71 5.69
C LEU A 72 -0.48 20.34 4.33
N LEU A 73 0.20 19.48 3.57
CA LEU A 73 -0.23 19.07 2.22
C LEU A 73 -1.51 18.23 2.22
N GLY A 74 -1.86 17.60 3.34
CA GLY A 74 -3.05 16.76 3.47
C GLY A 74 -4.16 17.35 4.34
N PHE A 75 -3.83 18.24 5.29
CA PHE A 75 -4.72 18.60 6.40
C PHE A 75 -4.75 20.09 6.74
N LEU A 76 -4.28 20.97 5.86
CA LEU A 76 -4.56 22.40 5.99
C LEU A 76 -6.08 22.65 5.89
N ARG A 77 -6.63 23.42 6.83
CA ARG A 77 -8.01 23.90 6.81
C ARG A 77 -8.09 25.32 6.30
#